data_AF-A0A2V9SWK9-F1
#
_entry.id   AF-A0A2V9SWK9-F1
#
_cell.length_a   1.000
_cell.length_b   1.000
_cell.length_c   1.000
_cell.angle_alpha   90.00
_cell.angle_beta   90.00
_cell.angle_gamma   90.00
#
_symmetry.space_group_name_H-M   'P 1'
#
loop_
_entity.id
_entity.type
_entity.pdbx_description
1 polymer ?
#
loop_
_entity_poly.entity_id
_entity_poly.type
_entity_poly.pdbx_seq_one_letter_code
_entity_poly.pdbx_strand_id
1 'polypeptide(L)'
;MSLTPIGEPRQKITVASLKEKKLRHEPITCLTAYDYSSARLVDEAAIDIVLVGDSLAQTMLGYENTLSVTIEEMLHHTKAVRRGVKHALLIADMPYGSYHTTPDEAVRNAARFVKEAGAEAVKIEGGEKRADLIRRIIDAEIPVAGHIGLTPQSVNVMGGFKVQGKTLNAVEQLMRDAVALDRTGVACIYLEGIPREVAAMITAEVETPTIGIGAGPDCDGQVLVFHDILNLTFAAPAKFVRRYGDAAAEITHAVQTFRADVLSGQYPSDAESYHLPKETKAALETLMERKRGMRR
;
A
#
# COMPACT_ATOMS: atom_id res chain seq x y z
N MET A 1 2.07 -14.54 19.71
CA MET A 1 1.08 -15.56 19.33
C MET A 1 0.49 -15.14 17.99
N SER A 2 0.55 -16.00 16.98
CA SER A 2 -0.08 -15.74 15.68
C SER A 2 -1.60 -15.76 15.88
N LEU A 3 -2.29 -14.73 15.40
CA LEU A 3 -3.75 -14.58 15.52
C LEU A 3 -4.53 -15.32 14.43
N THR A 4 -3.87 -16.24 13.72
CA THR A 4 -4.47 -16.97 12.59
C THR A 4 -4.20 -18.46 12.80
N PRO A 5 -5.21 -19.35 12.65
CA PRO A 5 -4.96 -20.79 12.61
C PRO A 5 -3.87 -21.08 11.57
N ILE A 6 -3.05 -22.10 11.80
CA ILE A 6 -2.15 -22.64 10.79
C ILE A 6 -3.03 -23.12 9.63
N GLY A 7 -3.31 -22.21 8.71
CA GLY A 7 -4.07 -22.47 7.49
C GLY A 7 -3.24 -23.34 6.56
N GLU A 8 -3.91 -23.98 5.61
CA GLU A 8 -3.28 -24.74 4.54
C GLU A 8 -2.11 -23.96 3.92
N PRO A 9 -1.05 -24.63 3.47
CA PRO A 9 0.09 -23.97 2.84
C PRO A 9 -0.38 -23.08 1.67
N ARG A 10 -0.42 -21.77 1.91
CA ARG A 10 -0.88 -20.78 0.91
C ARG A 10 0.20 -20.65 -0.16
N GLN A 11 -0.18 -20.91 -1.41
CA GLN A 11 0.74 -20.72 -2.53
C GLN A 11 1.07 -19.23 -2.72
N LYS A 12 2.29 -18.97 -3.20
CA LYS A 12 2.73 -17.63 -3.56
C LYS A 12 1.93 -17.15 -4.77
N ILE A 13 1.33 -15.97 -4.68
CA ILE A 13 0.70 -15.29 -5.81
C ILE A 13 1.80 -14.73 -6.71
N THR A 14 1.70 -15.04 -8.00
CA THR A 14 2.63 -14.60 -9.04
C THR A 14 1.86 -13.85 -10.14
N VAL A 15 2.58 -13.24 -11.07
CA VAL A 15 1.97 -12.65 -12.28
C VAL A 15 1.17 -13.69 -13.07
N ALA A 16 1.66 -14.94 -13.15
CA ALA A 16 0.93 -16.03 -13.80
C ALA A 16 -0.38 -16.35 -13.04
N SER A 17 -0.33 -16.37 -11.70
CA SER A 17 -1.51 -16.58 -10.87
C SER A 17 -2.61 -15.53 -11.14
N LEU A 18 -2.24 -14.26 -11.36
CA LEU A 18 -3.23 -13.21 -11.70
C LEU A 18 -3.93 -13.48 -13.04
N LYS A 19 -3.18 -13.91 -14.06
CA LYS A 19 -3.75 -14.29 -15.36
C LYS A 19 -4.69 -15.49 -15.23
N GLU A 20 -4.30 -16.50 -14.46
CA GLU A 20 -5.15 -17.65 -14.17
C GLU A 20 -6.44 -17.28 -13.42
N LYS A 21 -6.37 -16.31 -12.50
CA LYS A 21 -7.56 -15.81 -11.79
C LYS A 21 -8.54 -15.13 -12.75
N LYS A 22 -8.06 -14.28 -13.67
CA LYS A 22 -8.89 -13.70 -14.74
C LYS A 22 -9.56 -14.77 -15.60
N LEU A 23 -8.79 -15.75 -16.08
CA LEU A 23 -9.33 -16.86 -16.90
C LEU A 23 -10.40 -17.69 -16.17
N ARG A 24 -10.31 -17.78 -14.84
CA ARG A 24 -11.29 -18.47 -13.99
C ARG A 24 -12.41 -17.57 -13.48
N HIS A 25 -12.41 -16.28 -13.85
CA HIS A 25 -13.31 -15.26 -13.30
C HIS A 25 -13.28 -15.18 -11.77
N GLU A 26 -12.11 -15.43 -11.17
CA GLU A 26 -11.87 -15.30 -9.74
C GLU A 26 -11.42 -13.87 -9.40
N PRO A 27 -12.12 -13.13 -8.54
CA PRO A 27 -11.75 -11.75 -8.22
C PRO A 27 -10.34 -11.62 -7.63
N ILE A 28 -9.60 -10.63 -8.11
CA ILE A 28 -8.27 -10.28 -7.59
C ILE A 28 -8.40 -9.21 -6.50
N THR A 29 -7.86 -9.50 -5.32
CA THR A 29 -7.85 -8.58 -4.18
C THR A 29 -6.50 -7.86 -4.10
N CYS A 30 -6.54 -6.53 -4.04
CA CYS A 30 -5.36 -5.71 -3.87
C CYS A 30 -5.59 -4.72 -2.73
N LEU A 31 -4.57 -4.54 -1.88
CA LEU A 31 -4.59 -3.52 -0.84
C LEU A 31 -3.21 -2.91 -0.72
N THR A 32 -3.15 -1.61 -0.43
CA THR A 32 -1.85 -1.01 -0.14
C THR A 32 -1.30 -1.47 1.21
N ALA A 33 0.02 -1.38 1.39
CA ALA A 33 0.67 -1.47 2.70
C ALA A 33 2.00 -0.72 2.65
N TYR A 34 2.47 -0.22 3.79
CA TYR A 34 3.62 0.71 3.81
C TYR A 34 4.64 0.40 4.91
N ASP A 35 4.34 -0.53 5.81
CA ASP A 35 5.22 -0.94 6.90
C ASP A 35 5.14 -2.45 7.13
N TYR A 36 6.01 -2.97 7.98
CA TYR A 36 6.08 -4.40 8.29
C TYR A 36 4.78 -4.94 8.90
N SER A 37 4.18 -4.21 9.84
CA SER A 37 3.05 -4.68 10.62
C SER A 37 1.77 -4.70 9.79
N SER A 38 1.48 -3.60 9.06
CA SER A 38 0.36 -3.56 8.13
C SER A 38 0.51 -4.62 7.05
N ALA A 39 1.68 -4.72 6.41
CA ALA A 39 1.92 -5.71 5.36
C ALA A 39 1.71 -7.16 5.82
N ARG A 40 2.13 -7.49 7.04
CA ARG A 40 1.93 -8.81 7.62
C ARG A 40 0.44 -9.13 7.79
N LEU A 41 -0.33 -8.20 8.34
CA LEU A 41 -1.78 -8.39 8.54
C LEU A 41 -2.50 -8.53 7.20
N VAL A 42 -2.13 -7.73 6.19
CA VAL A 42 -2.69 -7.79 4.85
C VAL A 42 -2.36 -9.11 4.15
N ASP A 43 -1.13 -9.60 4.28
CA ASP A 43 -0.72 -10.90 3.70
C ASP A 43 -1.38 -12.10 4.40
N GLU A 44 -1.47 -12.07 5.74
CA GLU A 44 -2.14 -13.10 6.54
C GLU A 44 -3.67 -13.12 6.30
N ALA A 45 -4.26 -11.99 5.91
CA ALA A 45 -5.66 -11.88 5.49
C ALA A 45 -5.94 -12.41 4.06
N ALA A 46 -4.95 -13.07 3.45
CA ALA A 46 -5.03 -13.70 2.15
C ALA A 46 -5.26 -12.76 0.95
N ILE A 47 -4.88 -11.48 1.05
CA ILE A 47 -4.87 -10.56 -0.09
C ILE A 47 -3.92 -11.07 -1.19
N ASP A 48 -4.31 -10.91 -2.45
CA ASP A 48 -3.54 -11.41 -3.60
C ASP A 48 -2.35 -10.51 -3.94
N ILE A 49 -2.57 -9.19 -3.89
CA ILE A 49 -1.57 -8.16 -4.22
C ILE A 49 -1.39 -7.20 -3.05
N VAL A 50 -0.16 -7.02 -2.61
CA VAL A 50 0.23 -5.92 -1.72
C VAL A 50 0.92 -4.85 -2.55
N LEU A 51 0.34 -3.65 -2.57
CA LEU A 51 0.87 -2.51 -3.30
C LEU A 51 1.56 -1.52 -2.35
N VAL A 52 2.85 -1.27 -2.55
CA VAL A 52 3.56 -0.14 -1.94
C VAL A 52 3.37 1.06 -2.86
N GLY A 53 2.25 1.76 -2.68
CA GLY A 53 1.85 2.87 -3.53
C GLY A 53 2.49 4.20 -3.11
N ASP A 54 2.68 5.10 -4.08
CA ASP A 54 3.16 6.47 -3.82
C ASP A 54 2.18 7.32 -3.00
N SER A 55 0.94 6.84 -2.84
CA SER A 55 -0.04 7.27 -1.83
C SER A 55 0.50 7.31 -0.39
N LEU A 56 1.63 6.65 -0.10
CA LEU A 56 2.37 6.80 1.16
C LEU A 56 2.81 8.24 1.42
N ALA A 57 3.01 9.03 0.37
CA ALA A 57 3.36 10.45 0.48
C ALA A 57 2.35 11.19 1.36
N GLN A 58 1.05 10.98 1.09
CA GLN A 58 -0.03 11.64 1.82
C GLN A 58 -0.37 10.90 3.12
N THR A 59 -0.46 9.56 3.06
CA THR A 59 -1.01 8.76 4.16
C THR A 59 0.00 8.44 5.27
N MET A 60 1.28 8.33 4.93
CA MET A 60 2.35 8.01 5.89
C MET A 60 3.21 9.23 6.20
N LEU A 61 3.54 10.03 5.19
CA LEU A 61 4.50 11.14 5.32
C LEU A 61 3.85 12.51 5.48
N GLY A 62 2.53 12.62 5.27
CA GLY A 62 1.78 13.87 5.41
C GLY A 62 2.11 14.94 4.35
N TYR A 63 2.68 14.54 3.21
CA TYR A 63 2.86 15.43 2.06
C TYR A 63 1.52 15.83 1.46
N GLU A 64 1.47 17.01 0.83
CA GLU A 64 0.24 17.52 0.21
C GLU A 64 -0.18 16.73 -1.04
N ASN A 65 0.77 16.06 -1.71
CA ASN A 65 0.54 15.27 -2.91
C ASN A 65 1.64 14.20 -3.08
N THR A 66 1.47 13.32 -4.06
CA THR A 66 2.43 12.22 -4.33
C THR A 66 3.66 12.64 -5.14
N LEU A 67 3.74 13.87 -5.65
CA LEU A 67 4.86 14.30 -6.50
C LEU A 67 6.18 14.45 -5.74
N SER A 68 6.11 14.69 -4.43
CA SER A 68 7.28 14.97 -3.60
C SER A 68 7.98 13.71 -3.09
N VAL A 69 7.34 12.54 -3.17
CA VAL A 69 7.95 11.31 -2.66
C VAL A 69 9.11 10.88 -3.53
N THR A 70 10.20 10.52 -2.88
CA THR A 70 11.46 10.16 -3.53
C THR A 70 11.57 8.66 -3.76
N ILE A 71 12.48 8.25 -4.65
CA ILE A 71 12.84 6.84 -4.82
C ILE A 71 13.34 6.24 -3.51
N GLU A 72 14.11 6.97 -2.71
CA GLU A 72 14.67 6.46 -1.46
C GLU A 72 13.59 6.17 -0.41
N GLU A 73 12.57 7.02 -0.33
CA GLU A 73 11.41 6.78 0.54
C GLU A 73 10.59 5.57 0.06
N MET A 74 10.34 5.47 -1.25
CA MET A 74 9.64 4.33 -1.83
C MET A 74 10.41 3.02 -1.60
N LEU A 75 11.74 3.01 -1.76
CA LEU A 75 12.60 1.86 -1.48
C LEU A 75 12.59 1.51 0.02
N HIS A 76 12.61 2.51 0.91
CA HIS A 76 12.54 2.30 2.36
C HIS A 76 11.26 1.56 2.76
N HIS A 77 10.11 2.08 2.34
CA HIS A 77 8.81 1.47 2.64
C HIS A 77 8.66 0.09 2.00
N THR A 78 9.13 -0.07 0.75
CA THR A 78 9.11 -1.38 0.08
C THR A 78 9.94 -2.42 0.82
N LYS A 79 11.13 -2.06 1.32
CA LYS A 79 11.96 -2.94 2.18
C LYS A 79 11.22 -3.34 3.46
N ALA A 80 10.48 -2.42 4.08
CA ALA A 80 9.70 -2.71 5.29
C ALA A 80 8.57 -3.71 4.99
N VAL A 81 7.81 -3.48 3.93
CA VAL A 81 6.69 -4.32 3.49
C VAL A 81 7.15 -5.72 3.09
N ARG A 82 8.25 -5.85 2.32
CA ARG A 82 8.82 -7.14 1.91
C ARG A 82 9.10 -8.08 3.08
N ARG A 83 9.46 -7.54 4.26
CA ARG A 83 9.69 -8.36 5.48
C ARG A 83 8.39 -8.98 6.00
N GLY A 84 7.26 -8.31 5.81
CA GLY A 84 5.93 -8.75 6.24
C GLY A 84 5.21 -9.65 5.23
N VAL A 85 5.45 -9.46 3.92
CA VAL A 85 4.77 -10.22 2.85
C VAL A 85 5.48 -11.57 2.60
N LYS A 86 4.72 -12.67 2.67
CA LYS A 86 5.16 -14.02 2.32
C LYS A 86 4.47 -14.55 1.07
N HIS A 87 3.18 -14.28 0.88
CA HIS A 87 2.37 -14.95 -0.14
C HIS A 87 1.80 -14.02 -1.22
N ALA A 88 1.36 -12.80 -0.88
CA ALA A 88 0.83 -11.85 -1.86
C ALA A 88 1.91 -11.40 -2.85
N LEU A 89 1.55 -11.09 -4.09
CA LEU A 89 2.45 -10.47 -5.06
C LEU A 89 2.78 -9.05 -4.58
N LEU A 90 4.06 -8.74 -4.39
CA LEU A 90 4.50 -7.42 -3.95
C LEU A 90 4.79 -6.50 -5.14
N ILE A 91 3.94 -5.49 -5.31
CA ILE A 91 4.12 -4.45 -6.34
C ILE A 91 4.54 -3.15 -5.66
N ALA A 92 5.49 -2.42 -6.24
CA ALA A 92 5.90 -1.10 -5.76
C ALA A 92 5.71 -0.03 -6.84
N ASP A 93 5.17 1.13 -6.46
CA ASP A 93 5.10 2.27 -7.36
C ASP A 93 6.48 2.82 -7.67
N MET A 94 6.72 3.12 -8.95
CA MET A 94 7.79 4.03 -9.33
C MET A 94 7.28 5.46 -9.15
N PRO A 95 7.93 6.30 -8.31
CA PRO A 95 7.43 7.65 -8.02
C PRO A 95 7.63 8.61 -9.19
N TYR A 96 6.97 9.76 -9.14
CA TYR A 96 7.13 10.81 -10.14
C TYR A 96 8.61 11.16 -10.36
N GLY A 97 8.97 11.49 -11.60
CA GLY A 97 10.36 11.74 -11.99
C GLY A 97 11.22 10.49 -12.21
N SER A 98 10.95 9.36 -11.54
CA SER A 98 11.81 8.17 -11.60
C SER A 98 11.79 7.42 -12.94
N TYR A 99 10.74 7.61 -13.74
CA TYR A 99 10.58 7.00 -15.05
C TYR A 99 10.22 8.02 -16.15
N HIS A 100 10.22 9.31 -15.80
CA HIS A 100 9.80 10.40 -16.68
C HIS A 100 10.95 11.00 -17.49
N THR A 101 12.19 10.78 -17.07
CA THR A 101 13.41 11.38 -17.62
C THR A 101 13.91 10.62 -18.84
N THR A 102 14.74 9.59 -18.65
CA THR A 102 15.32 8.79 -19.73
C THR A 102 14.93 7.32 -19.57
N PRO A 103 14.74 6.58 -20.66
CA PRO A 103 14.42 5.16 -20.59
C PRO A 103 15.45 4.32 -19.81
N ASP A 104 16.74 4.66 -19.88
CA ASP A 104 17.78 3.93 -19.16
C ASP A 104 17.76 4.19 -17.66
N GLU A 105 17.43 5.41 -17.25
CA GLU A 105 17.25 5.74 -15.84
C GLU A 105 16.01 5.04 -15.27
N ALA A 106 14.92 5.00 -16.03
CA ALA A 106 13.72 4.27 -15.65
C ALA A 106 13.99 2.77 -15.42
N VAL A 107 14.71 2.11 -16.33
CA VAL A 107 15.09 0.69 -16.16
C VAL A 107 16.01 0.50 -14.95
N ARG A 108 17.00 1.39 -14.74
CA ARG A 108 17.85 1.35 -13.53
C ARG A 108 17.02 1.48 -12.26
N ASN A 109 16.10 2.44 -12.21
CA ASN A 109 15.24 2.67 -11.04
C ASN A 109 14.32 1.48 -10.78
N ALA A 110 13.69 0.90 -11.81
CA ALA A 110 12.91 -0.33 -11.68
C ALA A 110 13.75 -1.48 -11.11
N ALA A 111 14.99 -1.65 -11.60
CA ALA A 111 15.90 -2.68 -11.10
C ALA A 111 16.27 -2.47 -9.62
N ARG A 112 16.34 -1.23 -9.14
CA ARG A 112 16.55 -0.94 -7.70
C ARG A 112 15.37 -1.44 -6.84
N PHE A 113 14.13 -1.26 -7.29
CA PHE A 113 12.96 -1.77 -6.55
C PHE A 113 12.98 -3.29 -6.38
N VAL A 114 13.39 -4.01 -7.41
CA VAL A 114 13.55 -5.47 -7.34
C VAL A 114 14.76 -5.83 -6.46
N LYS A 115 15.95 -5.34 -6.81
CA LYS A 115 17.22 -5.75 -6.21
C LYS A 115 17.39 -5.29 -4.77
N GLU A 116 17.07 -4.03 -4.48
CA GLU A 116 17.32 -3.45 -3.17
C GLU A 116 16.13 -3.62 -2.22
N ALA A 117 14.91 -3.57 -2.76
CA ALA A 117 13.70 -3.54 -1.94
C ALA A 117 12.86 -4.83 -1.96
N GLY A 118 13.11 -5.73 -2.92
CA GLY A 118 12.43 -7.01 -3.02
C GLY A 118 11.01 -6.93 -3.57
N ALA A 119 10.68 -5.86 -4.31
CA ALA A 119 9.47 -5.83 -5.12
C ALA A 119 9.55 -6.91 -6.21
N GLU A 120 8.40 -7.50 -6.55
CA GLU A 120 8.28 -8.54 -7.57
C GLU A 120 7.74 -7.98 -8.89
N ALA A 121 7.14 -6.78 -8.84
CA ALA A 121 6.78 -5.98 -9.99
C ALA A 121 6.84 -4.49 -9.63
N VAL A 122 6.92 -3.63 -10.64
CA VAL A 122 6.81 -2.17 -10.47
C VAL A 122 5.51 -1.65 -11.09
N LYS A 123 4.91 -0.61 -10.54
CA LYS A 123 3.75 0.08 -11.14
C LYS A 123 4.16 1.44 -11.71
N ILE A 124 3.69 1.72 -12.94
CA ILE A 124 4.00 2.93 -13.70
C ILE A 124 2.70 3.56 -14.22
N GLU A 125 2.57 4.88 -14.08
CA GLU A 125 1.44 5.62 -14.62
C GLU A 125 1.68 6.11 -16.04
N GLY A 126 0.69 5.88 -16.90
CA GLY A 126 0.67 6.27 -18.30
C GLY A 126 0.27 5.13 -19.22
N GLY A 127 -0.49 5.46 -20.26
CA GLY A 127 -0.94 4.53 -21.30
C GLY A 127 0.03 4.43 -22.48
N GLU A 128 -0.49 4.60 -23.69
CA GLU A 128 0.23 4.38 -24.96
C GLU A 128 1.57 5.13 -25.02
N LYS A 129 1.59 6.38 -24.53
CA LYS A 129 2.81 7.22 -24.47
C LYS A 129 3.98 6.61 -23.68
N ARG A 130 3.73 5.60 -22.83
CA ARG A 130 4.75 4.89 -22.04
C ARG A 130 4.97 3.45 -22.49
N ALA A 131 4.27 2.96 -23.52
CA ALA A 131 4.36 1.57 -23.96
C ALA A 131 5.80 1.15 -24.31
N ASP A 132 6.56 1.99 -25.02
CA ASP A 132 7.95 1.68 -25.38
C ASP A 132 8.85 1.57 -24.15
N LEU A 133 8.67 2.46 -23.18
CA LEU A 133 9.40 2.42 -21.91
C LEU A 133 9.07 1.16 -21.12
N ILE A 134 7.78 0.82 -21.02
CA ILE A 134 7.29 -0.35 -20.31
C ILE A 134 7.87 -1.63 -20.93
N ARG A 135 7.90 -1.74 -22.27
CA ARG A 135 8.56 -2.86 -22.95
C ARG A 135 10.02 -2.97 -22.57
N ARG A 136 10.79 -1.87 -22.52
CA ARG A 136 12.20 -1.92 -22.10
C ARG A 136 12.40 -2.42 -20.67
N ILE A 137 11.48 -2.12 -19.76
CA ILE A 137 11.54 -2.60 -18.37
C ILE A 137 11.18 -4.10 -18.32
N ILE A 138 10.17 -4.53 -19.08
CA ILE A 138 9.79 -5.94 -19.20
C ILE A 138 10.92 -6.76 -19.86
N ASP A 139 11.58 -6.24 -20.90
CA ASP A 139 12.73 -6.86 -21.56
C ASP A 139 13.95 -7.00 -20.62
N ALA A 140 14.01 -6.18 -19.56
CA ALA A 140 14.96 -6.31 -18.47
C ALA A 140 14.50 -7.29 -17.37
N GLU A 141 13.50 -8.14 -17.67
CA GLU A 141 12.93 -9.18 -16.80
C GLU A 141 12.23 -8.64 -15.55
N ILE A 142 11.75 -7.41 -15.59
CA ILE A 142 11.02 -6.77 -14.49
C ILE A 142 9.53 -6.67 -14.87
N PRO A 143 8.63 -7.41 -14.20
CA PRO A 143 7.20 -7.27 -14.44
C PRO A 143 6.72 -5.85 -14.13
N VAL A 144 5.81 -5.33 -14.98
CA VAL A 144 5.26 -3.99 -14.84
C VAL A 144 3.74 -4.08 -14.70
N ALA A 145 3.16 -3.36 -13.75
CA ALA A 145 1.75 -3.02 -13.72
C ALA A 145 1.54 -1.64 -14.37
N GLY A 146 0.65 -1.56 -15.34
CA GLY A 146 0.27 -0.28 -15.95
C GLY A 146 -0.80 0.43 -15.12
N HIS A 147 -0.86 1.76 -15.17
CA HIS A 147 -1.90 2.55 -14.52
C HIS A 147 -2.43 3.64 -15.47
N ILE A 148 -3.72 3.59 -15.78
CA ILE A 148 -4.44 4.53 -16.64
C ILE A 148 -5.74 5.02 -15.99
N GLY A 149 -6.34 6.06 -16.57
CA GLY A 149 -7.43 6.79 -15.95
C GLY A 149 -6.90 8.03 -15.22
N LEU A 150 -7.38 8.28 -14.02
CA LEU A 150 -6.84 9.31 -13.14
C LEU A 150 -5.46 8.84 -12.64
N THR A 151 -4.40 9.50 -13.09
CA THR A 151 -3.02 9.20 -12.69
C THR A 151 -2.52 10.33 -11.78
N PRO A 152 -2.50 10.14 -10.43
CA PRO A 152 -2.09 11.15 -9.46
C PRO A 152 -0.78 11.88 -9.76
N GLN A 153 0.21 11.22 -10.37
CA GLN A 153 1.48 11.86 -10.72
C GLN A 153 1.35 12.90 -11.85
N SER A 154 0.20 12.94 -12.52
CA SER A 154 -0.16 13.96 -13.52
C SER A 154 -1.14 15.02 -12.98
N VAL A 155 -1.30 15.15 -11.64
CA VAL A 155 -2.28 16.05 -11.00
C VAL A 155 -2.22 17.51 -11.52
N ASN A 156 -1.01 18.03 -11.79
CA ASN A 156 -0.83 19.39 -12.31
C ASN A 156 -1.34 19.54 -13.75
N VAL A 157 -1.17 18.52 -14.58
CA VAL A 157 -1.68 18.50 -15.97
C VAL A 157 -3.19 18.29 -15.98
N MET A 158 -3.71 17.46 -15.06
CA MET A 158 -5.15 17.17 -14.94
C MET A 158 -5.94 18.29 -14.23
N GLY A 159 -5.24 19.19 -13.52
CA GLY A 159 -5.85 20.24 -12.71
C GLY A 159 -6.64 19.68 -11.53
N GLY A 160 -6.09 18.68 -10.84
CA GLY A 160 -6.68 18.02 -9.68
C GLY A 160 -7.19 16.59 -9.94
N PHE A 161 -7.71 15.95 -8.88
CA PHE A 161 -8.25 14.59 -8.92
C PHE A 161 -9.64 14.56 -9.56
N LYS A 162 -9.68 14.48 -10.89
CA LYS A 162 -10.93 14.47 -11.67
C LYS A 162 -11.16 13.10 -12.31
N VAL A 163 -12.41 12.68 -12.33
CA VAL A 163 -12.85 11.48 -13.06
C VAL A 163 -12.54 11.64 -14.55
N GLN A 164 -11.86 10.66 -15.15
CA GLN A 164 -11.48 10.61 -16.56
C GLN A 164 -12.52 9.87 -17.42
N GLY A 165 -12.39 9.87 -18.75
CA GLY A 165 -13.27 9.07 -19.62
C GLY A 165 -14.72 9.57 -19.72
N LYS A 166 -14.99 10.87 -19.54
CA LYS A 166 -16.36 11.44 -19.60
C LYS A 166 -16.84 11.85 -20.98
N THR A 167 -15.96 11.86 -21.98
CA THR A 167 -16.27 12.23 -23.37
C THR A 167 -15.84 11.10 -24.29
N LEU A 168 -16.46 10.97 -25.46
CA LEU A 168 -16.11 9.92 -26.43
C LEU A 168 -14.60 9.91 -26.74
N ASN A 169 -14.00 11.07 -27.02
CA ASN A 169 -12.56 11.15 -27.27
C ASN A 169 -11.70 10.67 -26.08
N ALA A 170 -12.13 10.94 -24.85
CA ALA A 170 -11.41 10.48 -23.66
C ALA A 170 -11.58 8.97 -23.45
N VAL A 171 -12.77 8.41 -23.77
CA VAL A 171 -13.01 6.97 -23.76
C VAL A 171 -12.14 6.27 -24.81
N GLU A 172 -12.12 6.78 -26.04
CA GLU A 172 -11.27 6.24 -27.11
C GLU A 172 -9.79 6.27 -26.76
N GLN A 173 -9.32 7.35 -26.10
CA GLN A 173 -7.94 7.42 -25.63
C GLN A 173 -7.66 6.36 -24.56
N LEU A 174 -8.55 6.17 -23.59
CA LEU A 174 -8.39 5.13 -22.56
C LEU A 174 -8.40 3.73 -23.15
N MET A 175 -9.21 3.47 -24.18
CA MET A 175 -9.19 2.19 -24.91
C MET A 175 -7.85 1.97 -25.61
N ARG A 176 -7.33 2.99 -26.31
CA ARG A 176 -5.99 2.92 -26.94
C ARG A 176 -4.90 2.68 -25.91
N ASP A 177 -4.95 3.40 -24.79
CA ASP A 177 -4.01 3.26 -23.69
C ASP A 177 -4.03 1.83 -23.11
N ALA A 178 -5.23 1.28 -22.86
CA ALA A 178 -5.39 -0.07 -22.34
C ALA A 178 -4.86 -1.14 -23.30
N VAL A 179 -5.22 -1.06 -24.59
CA VAL A 179 -4.77 -2.01 -25.62
C VAL A 179 -3.26 -1.88 -25.84
N ALA A 180 -2.71 -0.67 -25.81
CA ALA A 180 -1.26 -0.47 -25.92
C ALA A 180 -0.52 -1.13 -24.75
N LEU A 181 -1.02 -0.99 -23.52
CA LEU A 181 -0.45 -1.63 -22.33
C LEU A 181 -0.60 -3.16 -22.38
N ASP A 182 -1.76 -3.67 -22.77
CA ASP A 182 -2.03 -5.10 -22.92
C ASP A 182 -1.01 -5.74 -23.88
N ARG A 183 -0.77 -5.10 -25.04
CA ARG A 183 0.22 -5.55 -26.03
C ARG A 183 1.67 -5.52 -25.54
N THR A 184 2.00 -4.78 -24.49
CA THR A 184 3.35 -4.82 -23.90
C THR A 184 3.56 -6.03 -23.00
N GLY A 185 2.49 -6.71 -22.56
CA GLY A 185 2.56 -7.83 -21.63
C GLY A 185 2.68 -7.41 -20.16
N VAL A 186 2.11 -6.26 -19.78
CA VAL A 186 2.03 -5.86 -18.35
C VAL A 186 1.35 -6.95 -17.51
N ALA A 187 1.74 -7.03 -16.24
CA ALA A 187 1.23 -8.01 -15.28
C ALA A 187 -0.26 -7.80 -14.95
N CYS A 188 -0.66 -6.53 -14.84
CA CYS A 188 -2.05 -6.09 -14.66
C CYS A 188 -2.17 -4.60 -15.06
N ILE A 189 -3.40 -4.13 -15.25
CA ILE A 189 -3.71 -2.72 -15.58
C ILE A 189 -4.61 -2.14 -14.48
N TYR A 190 -4.13 -1.13 -13.77
CA TYR A 190 -4.93 -0.36 -12.84
C TYR A 190 -5.79 0.65 -13.60
N LEU A 191 -7.09 0.68 -13.27
CA LEU A 191 -8.08 1.61 -13.81
C LEU A 191 -8.59 2.50 -12.67
N GLU A 192 -8.17 3.76 -12.65
CA GLU A 192 -8.52 4.69 -11.57
C GLU A 192 -9.48 5.78 -12.02
N GLY A 193 -10.55 6.00 -11.24
CA GLY A 193 -11.42 7.15 -11.41
C GLY A 193 -12.01 7.30 -12.81
N ILE A 194 -12.54 6.22 -13.40
CA ILE A 194 -13.22 6.20 -14.71
C ILE A 194 -14.68 5.72 -14.57
N PRO A 195 -15.60 6.09 -15.48
CA PRO A 195 -16.95 5.54 -15.51
C PRO A 195 -16.93 4.01 -15.59
N ARG A 196 -17.86 3.36 -14.89
CA ARG A 196 -17.92 1.90 -14.81
C ARG A 196 -18.14 1.23 -16.16
N GLU A 197 -18.86 1.89 -17.06
CA GLU A 197 -19.14 1.41 -18.41
C GLU A 197 -17.84 1.35 -19.23
N VAL A 198 -16.94 2.32 -19.03
CA VAL A 198 -15.63 2.37 -19.68
C VAL A 198 -14.72 1.29 -19.13
N ALA A 199 -14.71 1.10 -17.80
CA ALA A 199 -13.93 0.03 -17.18
C ALA A 199 -14.38 -1.37 -17.62
N ALA A 200 -15.69 -1.59 -17.75
CA ALA A 200 -16.26 -2.83 -18.26
C ALA A 200 -15.83 -3.09 -19.72
N MET A 201 -15.88 -2.06 -20.59
CA MET A 201 -15.41 -2.17 -21.97
C MET A 201 -13.92 -2.51 -22.03
N ILE A 202 -13.07 -1.81 -21.26
CA ILE A 202 -11.63 -2.09 -21.21
C ILE A 202 -11.38 -3.51 -20.73
N THR A 203 -12.02 -3.93 -19.64
CA THR A 203 -11.81 -5.26 -19.03
C THR A 203 -12.17 -6.39 -19.97
N ALA A 204 -13.22 -6.21 -20.78
CA ALA A 204 -13.64 -7.17 -21.79
C ALA A 204 -12.73 -7.21 -23.04
N GLU A 205 -12.06 -6.10 -23.36
CA GLU A 205 -11.19 -5.98 -24.55
C GLU A 205 -9.79 -6.56 -24.32
N VAL A 206 -9.22 -6.40 -23.12
CA VAL A 206 -7.83 -6.76 -22.84
C VAL A 206 -7.69 -8.14 -22.20
N GLU A 207 -6.65 -8.89 -22.57
CA GLU A 207 -6.35 -10.20 -21.96
C GLU A 207 -5.73 -10.04 -20.57
N THR A 208 -5.04 -8.93 -20.32
CA THR A 208 -4.39 -8.62 -19.05
C THR A 208 -5.41 -8.35 -17.93
N PRO A 209 -5.18 -8.82 -16.68
CA PRO A 209 -6.08 -8.49 -15.56
C PRO A 209 -6.21 -7.00 -15.27
N THR A 210 -7.45 -6.52 -15.07
CA THR A 210 -7.73 -5.14 -14.68
C THR A 210 -8.00 -5.01 -13.18
N ILE A 211 -7.43 -4.01 -12.53
CA ILE A 211 -7.62 -3.71 -11.10
C ILE A 211 -8.27 -2.34 -10.96
N GLY A 212 -9.53 -2.31 -10.51
CA GLY A 212 -10.31 -1.08 -10.37
C GLY A 212 -10.06 -0.34 -9.06
N ILE A 213 -10.08 0.99 -9.12
CA ILE A 213 -10.25 1.88 -7.96
C ILE A 213 -11.13 3.06 -8.38
N GLY A 214 -12.38 3.07 -7.93
CA GLY A 214 -13.37 3.99 -8.45
C GLY A 214 -13.70 3.78 -9.94
N ALA A 215 -13.54 2.54 -10.42
CA ALA A 215 -13.84 2.12 -11.80
C ALA A 215 -15.06 1.18 -11.90
N GLY A 216 -15.78 0.95 -10.80
CA GLY A 216 -16.94 0.06 -10.76
C GLY A 216 -16.57 -1.42 -10.57
N PRO A 217 -17.59 -2.30 -10.51
CA PRO A 217 -17.41 -3.70 -10.12
C PRO A 217 -16.93 -4.61 -11.26
N ASP A 218 -16.94 -4.12 -12.49
CA ASP A 218 -16.74 -4.92 -13.70
C ASP A 218 -15.25 -5.13 -14.07
N CYS A 219 -14.31 -4.73 -13.20
CA CYS A 219 -12.88 -5.06 -13.31
C CYS A 219 -12.60 -6.46 -12.76
N ASP A 220 -11.50 -7.10 -13.20
CA ASP A 220 -11.07 -8.42 -12.71
C ASP A 220 -10.68 -8.42 -11.22
N GLY A 221 -10.32 -7.27 -10.68
CA GLY A 221 -9.99 -7.06 -9.28
C GLY A 221 -10.20 -5.64 -8.80
N GLN A 222 -9.95 -5.41 -7.51
CA GLN A 222 -10.14 -4.11 -6.87
C GLN A 222 -8.97 -3.76 -5.96
N VAL A 223 -8.64 -2.47 -5.88
CA VAL A 223 -7.68 -1.91 -4.93
C VAL A 223 -8.28 -0.77 -4.12
N LEU A 224 -7.90 -0.69 -2.84
CA LEU A 224 -8.08 0.49 -2.00
C LEU A 224 -6.80 0.78 -1.22
N VAL A 225 -6.72 2.00 -0.70
CA VAL A 225 -5.67 2.39 0.23
C VAL A 225 -6.00 1.82 1.62
N PHE A 226 -5.03 1.18 2.28
CA PHE A 226 -5.19 0.59 3.61
C PHE A 226 -5.76 1.57 4.65
N HIS A 227 -5.27 2.81 4.63
CA HIS A 227 -5.74 3.85 5.54
C HIS A 227 -7.21 4.22 5.31
N ASP A 228 -7.68 4.22 4.05
CA ASP A 228 -9.06 4.54 3.72
C ASP A 228 -10.04 3.51 4.30
N ILE A 229 -9.70 2.22 4.21
CA ILE A 229 -10.58 1.16 4.70
C ILE A 229 -10.65 1.10 6.24
N LEU A 230 -9.66 1.67 6.93
CA LEU A 230 -9.55 1.69 8.40
C LEU A 230 -9.81 3.06 9.03
N ASN A 231 -10.30 4.03 8.26
CA ASN A 231 -10.55 5.40 8.73
C ASN A 231 -9.30 6.12 9.28
N LEU A 232 -8.13 5.88 8.67
CA LEU A 232 -6.86 6.55 9.00
C LEU A 232 -6.47 7.62 7.96
N THR A 233 -7.39 7.97 7.06
CA THR A 233 -7.25 9.09 6.15
C THR A 233 -7.97 10.31 6.71
N PHE A 234 -7.25 11.41 6.92
CA PHE A 234 -7.78 12.62 7.56
C PHE A 234 -8.29 13.68 6.57
N ALA A 235 -8.42 13.32 5.30
CA ALA A 235 -9.07 14.11 4.27
C ALA A 235 -10.51 13.62 4.01
N ALA A 236 -11.30 14.42 3.29
CA ALA A 236 -12.64 13.99 2.87
C ALA A 236 -12.52 12.71 1.99
N PRO A 237 -13.24 11.63 2.32
CA PRO A 237 -13.12 10.39 1.57
C PRO A 237 -13.64 10.56 0.14
N ALA A 238 -12.94 9.98 -0.83
CA ALA A 238 -13.42 9.90 -2.19
C ALA A 238 -14.71 9.05 -2.26
N LYS A 239 -15.60 9.34 -3.21
CA LYS A 239 -16.90 8.67 -3.36
C LYS A 239 -16.79 7.13 -3.46
N PHE A 240 -15.69 6.62 -4.01
CA PHE A 240 -15.48 5.19 -4.24
C PHE A 240 -14.96 4.43 -3.01
N VAL A 241 -14.59 5.14 -1.94
CA VAL A 241 -14.04 4.53 -0.73
C VAL A 241 -15.17 3.93 0.11
N ARG A 242 -14.98 2.68 0.54
CA ARG A 242 -15.78 2.04 1.60
C ARG A 242 -14.90 1.80 2.82
N ARG A 243 -15.37 2.24 3.98
CA ARG A 243 -14.76 1.92 5.29
C ARG A 243 -15.19 0.53 5.73
N TYR A 244 -14.24 -0.26 6.21
CA TYR A 244 -14.45 -1.61 6.75
C TYR A 244 -14.17 -1.67 8.25
N GLY A 245 -13.47 -0.67 8.80
CA GLY A 245 -13.25 -0.49 10.24
C GLY A 245 -12.93 0.96 10.61
N ASP A 246 -12.84 1.24 11.90
CA ASP A 246 -12.50 2.56 12.44
C ASP A 246 -11.32 2.49 13.41
N ALA A 247 -10.11 2.34 12.87
CA ALA A 247 -8.90 2.30 13.67
C ALA A 247 -8.57 3.65 14.32
N ALA A 248 -8.99 4.77 13.73
CA ALA A 248 -8.80 6.09 14.34
C ALA A 248 -9.54 6.22 15.67
N ALA A 249 -10.79 5.75 15.74
CA ALA A 249 -11.55 5.72 16.98
C ALA A 249 -10.88 4.82 18.04
N GLU A 250 -10.49 3.61 17.65
CA GLU A 250 -9.83 2.66 18.57
C GLU A 250 -8.49 3.17 19.10
N ILE A 251 -7.64 3.72 18.22
CA ILE A 251 -6.36 4.32 18.62
C ILE A 251 -6.59 5.52 19.54
N THR A 252 -7.55 6.39 19.21
CA THR A 252 -7.89 7.56 20.03
C THR A 252 -8.33 7.13 21.43
N HIS A 253 -9.22 6.14 21.50
CA HIS A 253 -9.69 5.59 22.77
C HIS A 253 -8.55 4.99 23.59
N ALA A 254 -7.69 4.17 22.99
CA ALA A 254 -6.55 3.57 23.68
C ALA A 254 -5.57 4.62 24.23
N VAL A 255 -5.23 5.65 23.42
CA VAL A 255 -4.32 6.74 23.83
C VAL A 255 -4.94 7.56 24.97
N GLN A 256 -6.24 7.86 24.90
CA GLN A 256 -6.93 8.61 25.95
C GLN A 256 -7.02 7.82 27.25
N THR A 257 -7.27 6.51 27.17
CA THR A 257 -7.33 5.61 28.32
C THR A 257 -5.96 5.51 28.99
N PHE A 258 -4.89 5.26 28.23
CA PHE A 258 -3.53 5.27 28.76
C PHE A 258 -3.20 6.58 29.49
N ARG A 259 -3.58 7.73 28.90
CA ARG A 259 -3.40 9.03 29.54
C ARG A 259 -4.18 9.15 30.85
N ALA A 260 -5.42 8.66 30.90
CA ALA A 260 -6.25 8.70 32.10
C ALA A 260 -5.68 7.81 33.23
N ASP A 261 -5.16 6.63 32.88
CA ASP A 261 -4.57 5.69 33.83
C ASP A 261 -3.29 6.28 34.45
N VAL A 262 -2.45 6.94 33.64
CA VAL A 262 -1.26 7.65 34.14
C VAL A 262 -1.64 8.81 35.06
N LEU A 263 -2.62 9.63 34.68
CA LEU A 263 -3.03 10.79 35.47
C LEU A 263 -3.69 10.42 36.80
N SER A 264 -4.40 9.29 36.84
CA SER A 264 -5.04 8.77 38.05
C SER A 264 -4.12 7.92 38.92
N GLY A 265 -2.92 7.58 38.43
CA GLY A 265 -1.99 6.67 39.10
C GLY A 265 -2.41 5.20 39.06
N GLN A 266 -3.35 4.84 38.18
CA GLN A 266 -3.71 3.44 37.94
C GLN A 266 -2.65 2.70 37.12
N TYR A 267 -1.92 3.41 36.25
CA TYR A 267 -0.79 2.89 35.50
C TYR A 267 0.52 3.63 35.82
N PRO A 268 1.64 2.90 36.04
CA PRO A 268 1.68 1.45 36.24
C PRO A 268 1.14 1.08 37.62
N SER A 269 0.47 -0.07 37.67
CA SER A 269 0.11 -0.75 38.92
C SER A 269 1.31 -1.52 39.49
N ASP A 270 1.15 -2.08 40.69
CA ASP A 270 2.16 -2.95 41.31
C ASP A 270 2.45 -4.20 40.45
N ALA A 271 1.44 -4.74 39.77
CA ALA A 271 1.58 -5.91 38.89
C ALA A 271 2.39 -5.60 37.61
N GLU A 272 2.45 -4.34 37.22
CA GLU A 272 3.23 -3.83 36.08
C GLU A 272 4.59 -3.28 36.53
N SER A 273 4.96 -3.50 37.78
CA SER A 273 6.18 -2.98 38.41
C SER A 273 7.11 -4.11 38.82
N TYR A 274 8.42 -3.84 38.79
CA TYR A 274 9.44 -4.77 39.29
C TYR A 274 9.78 -4.44 40.74
N HIS A 275 9.81 -5.48 41.59
CA HIS A 275 10.17 -5.36 43.00
C HIS A 275 11.65 -5.67 43.24
N LEU A 276 12.25 -4.98 44.23
CA LEU A 276 13.55 -5.39 44.75
C LEU A 276 13.48 -6.82 45.32
N PRO A 277 14.56 -7.60 45.18
CA PRO A 277 14.73 -8.80 46.01
C PRO A 277 14.57 -8.47 47.49
N LYS A 278 14.03 -9.41 48.27
CA LYS A 278 13.64 -9.17 49.68
C LYS A 278 14.81 -8.69 50.52
N GLU A 279 15.99 -9.26 50.31
CA GLU A 279 17.22 -8.94 51.04
C GLU A 279 17.65 -7.49 50.78
N THR A 280 17.63 -7.09 49.51
CA THR A 280 17.97 -5.72 49.10
C THR A 280 16.96 -4.72 49.62
N LYS A 281 15.67 -5.07 49.63
CA LYS A 281 14.61 -4.23 50.19
C LYS A 281 14.82 -3.97 51.69
N ALA A 282 15.08 -5.02 52.48
CA ALA A 282 15.31 -4.90 53.92
C ALA A 282 16.57 -4.08 54.26
N ALA A 283 17.66 -4.28 53.51
CA ALA A 283 18.89 -3.49 53.68
C ALA A 283 18.66 -2.01 53.37
N LEU A 284 17.88 -1.72 52.33
CA LEU A 284 17.53 -0.35 51.95
C LEU A 284 16.65 0.33 53.02
N GLU A 285 15.65 -0.37 53.54
CA GLU A 285 14.78 0.13 54.63
C GLU A 285 15.62 0.53 55.85
N THR A 286 16.54 -0.34 56.28
CA THR A 286 17.47 -0.07 57.39
C THR A 286 18.34 1.18 57.12
N LEU A 287 18.83 1.33 55.89
CA LEU A 287 19.66 2.48 55.51
C LEU A 287 18.87 3.79 55.47
N MET A 288 17.62 3.76 55.02
CA MET A 288 16.74 4.92 55.00
C MET A 288 16.35 5.39 56.40
N GLU A 289 16.10 4.48 57.33
CA GLU A 289 15.83 4.82 58.74
C GLU A 289 17.01 5.55 59.39
N ARG A 290 18.24 5.03 59.20
CA ARG A 290 19.46 5.70 59.68
C ARG A 290 19.59 7.11 59.11
N LYS A 291 19.31 7.31 57.82
CA LYS A 291 19.37 8.62 57.16
C LYS A 291 18.33 9.60 57.69
N ARG A 292 17.14 9.13 58.08
CA ARG A 292 16.10 9.97 58.70
C ARG A 292 16.49 10.38 60.13
N GLY A 293 17.10 9.48 60.89
CA GLY A 293 17.60 9.76 62.25
C GLY A 293 18.70 10.82 62.29
N MET A 294 19.61 10.84 61.30
CA MET A 294 20.69 11.84 61.21
C MET A 294 20.23 13.23 60.71
N ARG A 295 19.00 13.35 60.21
CA ARG A 295 18.42 14.63 59.73
C ARG A 295 17.53 15.33 60.78
N ARG A 296 17.29 14.69 61.92
CA ARG A 296 16.61 15.28 63.09
C ARG A 296 17.65 15.78 64.07
#